data_AF-A0AAW8G2D3-F1
#
_entry.id   AF-A0AAW8G2D3-F1
#
_cell.length_a   1.000
_cell.length_b   1.000
_cell.length_c   1.000
_cell.angle_alpha   90.00
_cell.angle_beta   90.00
_cell.angle_gamma   90.00
#
_symmetry.space_group_name_H-M   'P 1'
#
loop_
_entity.id
_entity.type
_entity.pdbx_description
1 polymer ?
#
loop_
_entity_poly.entity_id
_entity_poly.type
_entity_poly.pdbx_seq_one_letter_code
_entity_poly.pdbx_strand_id
1 'polypeptide(L)'
;MFKLLSKESNIFSIPVYIGFLLLVVIIFNILNFNTYEAIIEAITFLGIALAYFCFHTIALNYQTHLPLFLYTFFIFSLYPGSLDIGIAVALLTNSFLLLLLTSTDEDIRKKSYVLVGSIIALNFIFLPTTWPMAFFVIIHLIATSERIGLNLFRFLLGIMLIAFSYFSVMFFFNFRSWNLDYFPFGAMKIVTDYTELFPLIPIALLLIYAVYDHFRNYNKKSPVSRYKYTFLLVFSLAQLISIVLYMNKSYEYLLLLAFPSSIILSRMLRFMPKYWMQEISLWAIIISLVTFKAGNYFQLF
;
A
#
# COMPACT_ATOMS: atom_id res chain seq x y z
N MET A 1 12.32 4.25 23.49
CA MET A 1 12.35 3.40 22.29
C MET A 1 12.96 4.06 21.03
N PHE A 2 12.75 5.36 20.80
CA PHE A 2 13.21 6.06 19.59
C PHE A 2 14.74 6.12 19.35
N LYS A 3 15.57 5.96 20.39
CA LYS A 3 17.04 5.89 20.24
C LYS A 3 17.51 4.55 19.63
N LEU A 4 16.77 3.46 19.83
CA LEU A 4 17.02 2.15 19.20
C LEU A 4 16.56 2.13 17.74
N LEU A 5 15.49 2.87 17.43
CA LEU A 5 14.93 3.04 16.08
C LEU A 5 15.55 4.24 15.33
N SER A 6 16.59 4.87 15.85
CA SER A 6 17.34 5.92 15.15
C SER A 6 18.26 5.28 14.10
N LYS A 7 18.60 6.02 13.04
CA LYS A 7 19.56 5.56 12.01
C LYS A 7 20.98 5.28 12.52
N GLU A 8 21.26 5.55 13.79
CA GLU A 8 22.56 5.25 14.41
C GLU A 8 22.69 3.78 14.82
N SER A 9 21.59 3.03 14.88
CA SER A 9 21.59 1.60 15.19
C SER A 9 21.62 0.76 13.91
N ASN A 10 22.75 0.10 13.62
CA ASN A 10 22.91 -0.80 12.47
C ASN A 10 22.08 -2.10 12.57
N ILE A 11 21.48 -2.39 13.74
CA ILE A 11 20.69 -3.60 13.98
C ILE A 11 19.37 -3.57 13.18
N PHE A 12 18.84 -2.39 12.83
CA PHE A 12 17.54 -2.23 12.13
C PHE A 12 17.70 -1.81 10.66
N SER A 13 18.65 -2.40 9.94
CA SER A 13 18.83 -2.12 8.51
C SER A 13 17.73 -2.76 7.65
N ILE A 14 17.49 -2.20 6.45
CA ILE A 14 16.49 -2.72 5.49
C ILE A 14 16.69 -4.24 5.22
N PRO A 15 17.91 -4.75 5.02
CA PRO A 15 18.14 -6.19 4.87
C PRO A 15 17.69 -7.04 6.07
N VAL A 16 17.79 -6.52 7.31
CA VAL A 16 17.34 -7.24 8.51
C VAL A 16 15.81 -7.35 8.53
N TYR A 17 15.09 -6.30 8.17
CA TYR A 17 13.64 -6.35 8.04
C TYR A 17 13.18 -7.30 6.94
N ILE A 18 13.88 -7.30 5.80
CA ILE A 18 13.63 -8.25 4.71
C ILE A 18 13.90 -9.69 5.16
N GLY A 19 14.99 -9.92 5.90
CA GLY A 19 15.32 -11.23 6.46
C GLY A 19 14.29 -11.72 7.48
N PHE A 20 13.81 -10.84 8.36
CA PHE A 20 12.74 -11.16 9.30
C PHE A 20 11.42 -11.45 8.57
N LEU A 21 11.09 -10.67 7.54
CA LEU A 21 9.91 -10.91 6.71
C LEU A 21 10.00 -12.28 6.01
N LEU A 22 11.16 -12.59 5.42
CA LEU A 22 11.41 -13.87 4.76
C LEU A 22 11.25 -15.02 5.75
N LEU A 23 11.76 -14.87 6.97
CA LEU A 23 11.60 -15.85 8.04
C LEU A 23 10.12 -16.02 8.44
N VAL A 24 9.35 -14.93 8.54
CA VAL A 24 7.91 -14.96 8.79
C VAL A 24 7.16 -15.71 7.68
N VAL A 25 7.43 -15.40 6.41
CA VAL A 25 6.84 -16.09 5.25
C VAL A 25 7.17 -17.57 5.26
N ILE A 26 8.43 -17.94 5.50
CA ILE A 26 8.84 -19.34 5.59
C ILE A 26 8.13 -20.05 6.75
N ILE A 27 8.08 -19.46 7.95
CA ILE A 27 7.43 -20.09 9.11
C ILE A 27 5.95 -20.35 8.87
N PHE A 28 5.24 -19.43 8.23
CA PHE A 28 3.81 -19.59 7.95
C PHE A 28 3.52 -20.58 6.82
N ASN A 29 4.47 -20.83 5.89
CA ASN A 29 4.26 -21.66 4.70
C ASN A 29 5.01 -23.01 4.69
N ILE A 30 5.69 -23.41 5.78
CA ILE A 30 6.44 -24.68 5.88
C ILE A 30 5.58 -25.95 5.62
N LEU A 31 4.25 -25.87 5.60
CA LEU A 31 3.38 -27.05 5.60
C LEU A 31 2.56 -27.32 4.32
N ASN A 32 2.61 -26.48 3.27
CA ASN A 32 1.86 -26.78 2.04
C ASN A 32 2.49 -26.12 0.80
N PHE A 33 3.44 -26.80 0.15
CA PHE A 33 4.06 -26.29 -1.08
C PHE A 33 3.31 -26.81 -2.31
N ASN A 34 2.24 -26.11 -2.71
CA ASN A 34 1.76 -26.19 -4.09
C ASN A 34 2.53 -25.17 -4.96
N THR A 35 2.86 -25.51 -6.21
CA THR A 35 3.63 -24.63 -7.11
C THR A 35 2.91 -23.29 -7.37
N TYR A 36 1.57 -23.31 -7.37
CA TYR A 36 0.74 -22.11 -7.48
C TYR A 36 0.89 -21.17 -6.27
N GLU A 37 0.82 -21.72 -5.06
CA GLU A 37 0.95 -20.95 -3.81
C GLU A 37 2.36 -20.36 -3.69
N ALA A 38 3.39 -21.12 -4.05
CA ALA A 38 4.78 -20.63 -4.06
C ALA A 38 4.98 -19.41 -4.98
N ILE A 39 4.30 -19.35 -6.13
CA ILE A 39 4.36 -18.18 -7.03
C ILE A 39 3.71 -16.95 -6.37
N ILE A 40 2.55 -17.13 -5.76
CA ILE A 40 1.84 -16.03 -5.07
C ILE A 40 2.66 -15.50 -3.90
N GLU A 41 3.26 -16.39 -3.12
CA GLU A 41 4.14 -16.03 -2.02
C GLU A 41 5.36 -15.27 -2.50
N ALA A 42 5.99 -15.68 -3.61
CA ALA A 42 7.11 -14.97 -4.21
C ALA A 42 6.71 -13.56 -4.65
N ILE A 43 5.56 -13.40 -5.31
CA ILE A 43 5.02 -12.09 -5.72
C ILE A 43 4.75 -11.22 -4.49
N THR A 44 4.13 -11.79 -3.46
CA THR A 44 3.82 -11.11 -2.20
C THR A 44 5.09 -10.64 -1.51
N PHE A 45 6.07 -11.53 -1.37
CA PHE A 45 7.36 -11.21 -0.78
C PHE A 45 8.06 -10.08 -1.53
N LEU A 46 8.11 -10.15 -2.87
CA LEU A 46 8.67 -9.09 -3.70
C LEU A 46 7.94 -7.76 -3.50
N GLY A 47 6.60 -7.77 -3.46
CA GLY A 47 5.81 -6.55 -3.26
C GLY A 47 6.08 -5.91 -1.90
N ILE A 48 6.08 -6.71 -0.83
CA ILE A 48 6.35 -6.24 0.52
C ILE A 48 7.80 -5.76 0.65
N ALA A 49 8.76 -6.50 0.10
CA ALA A 49 10.18 -6.12 0.09
C ALA A 49 10.40 -4.81 -0.67
N LEU A 50 9.75 -4.63 -1.83
CA LEU A 50 9.85 -3.40 -2.62
C LEU A 50 9.30 -2.19 -1.86
N ALA A 51 8.24 -2.36 -1.08
CA ALA A 51 7.73 -1.32 -0.20
C ALA A 51 8.76 -0.85 0.84
N TYR A 52 9.60 -1.76 1.39
CA TYR A 52 10.72 -1.37 2.26
C TYR A 52 11.69 -0.40 1.56
N PHE A 53 11.99 -0.61 0.28
CA PHE A 53 12.79 0.33 -0.52
C PHE A 53 12.05 1.65 -0.76
N CYS A 54 10.73 1.61 -0.97
CA CYS A 54 9.91 2.81 -1.17
C CYS A 54 10.00 3.80 0.00
N PHE A 55 10.11 3.33 1.25
CA PHE A 55 10.30 4.22 2.40
C PHE A 55 11.57 5.07 2.30
N HIS A 56 12.63 4.52 1.73
CA HIS A 56 13.87 5.26 1.48
C HIS A 56 13.67 6.30 0.38
N THR A 57 13.10 5.90 -0.76
CA THR A 57 12.89 6.78 -1.94
C THR A 57 11.94 7.94 -1.65
N ILE A 58 10.85 7.69 -0.92
CA ILE A 58 9.90 8.75 -0.55
C ILE A 58 10.56 9.80 0.36
N ALA A 59 11.52 9.40 1.20
CA ALA A 59 12.32 10.30 2.04
C ALA A 59 11.49 11.26 2.92
N LEU A 60 10.28 10.85 3.32
CA LEU A 60 9.41 11.64 4.23
C LEU A 60 9.82 11.50 5.70
N ASN A 61 10.52 10.42 6.04
CA ASN A 61 10.88 10.07 7.41
C ASN A 61 12.40 10.19 7.61
N TYR A 62 12.87 11.43 7.72
CA TYR A 62 14.30 11.74 7.92
C TYR A 62 14.85 11.02 9.17
N GLN A 63 15.89 10.20 9.03
CA GLN A 63 16.70 9.65 10.14
C GLN A 63 16.02 8.71 11.16
N THR A 64 14.87 8.08 10.83
CA THR A 64 14.21 7.11 11.74
C THR A 64 13.80 5.83 11.03
N HIS A 65 14.03 4.68 11.66
CA HIS A 65 13.52 3.37 11.24
C HIS A 65 12.07 3.11 11.65
N LEU A 66 11.45 4.03 12.40
CA LEU A 66 10.06 3.91 12.86
C LEU A 66 9.04 3.53 11.76
N PRO A 67 9.08 4.07 10.53
CA PRO A 67 8.13 3.68 9.49
C PRO A 67 8.31 2.23 9.06
N LEU A 68 9.56 1.76 8.97
CA LEU A 68 9.90 0.37 8.62
C LEU A 68 9.40 -0.56 9.72
N PHE A 69 9.65 -0.20 10.98
CA PHE A 69 9.18 -0.93 12.15
C PHE A 69 7.65 -1.05 12.18
N LEU A 70 6.94 0.07 12.03
CA LEU A 70 5.47 0.06 11.96
C LEU A 70 4.99 -0.80 10.80
N TYR A 71 5.61 -0.69 9.62
CA TYR A 71 5.27 -1.48 8.45
C TYR A 71 5.42 -2.98 8.72
N THR A 72 6.47 -3.41 9.40
CA THR A 72 6.63 -4.81 9.82
C THR A 72 5.46 -5.28 10.68
N PHE A 73 5.03 -4.48 11.66
CA PHE A 73 3.89 -4.83 12.51
C PHE A 73 2.57 -4.85 11.74
N PHE A 74 2.36 -3.91 10.81
CA PHE A 74 1.19 -3.90 9.94
C PHE A 74 1.15 -5.17 9.08
N ILE A 75 2.26 -5.51 8.42
CA ILE A 75 2.33 -6.72 7.60
C ILE A 75 2.11 -7.97 8.45
N PHE A 76 2.80 -8.10 9.60
CA PHE A 76 2.63 -9.25 10.50
C PHE A 76 1.18 -9.45 10.95
N SER A 77 0.49 -8.36 11.27
CA SER A 77 -0.88 -8.40 11.77
C SER A 77 -1.92 -8.65 10.67
N LEU A 78 -1.74 -8.03 9.50
CA LEU A 78 -2.72 -8.06 8.42
C LEU A 78 -2.52 -9.20 7.41
N TYR A 79 -1.33 -9.81 7.38
CA TYR A 79 -1.04 -10.94 6.50
C TYR A 79 -1.58 -12.24 7.12
N PRO A 80 -2.55 -12.92 6.48
CA PRO A 80 -3.15 -14.13 7.06
C PRO A 80 -2.29 -15.39 6.84
N GLY A 81 -1.34 -15.39 5.90
CA GLY A 81 -0.47 -16.52 5.56
C GLY A 81 -0.53 -16.87 4.07
N SER A 82 -1.73 -16.95 3.51
CA SER A 82 -1.99 -17.10 2.07
C SER A 82 -2.74 -15.87 1.56
N LEU A 83 -2.35 -15.31 0.42
CA LEU A 83 -3.09 -14.21 -0.20
C LEU A 83 -3.73 -14.65 -1.51
N ASP A 84 -4.81 -13.98 -1.88
CA ASP A 84 -5.27 -14.03 -3.27
C ASP A 84 -4.23 -13.41 -4.22
N ILE A 85 -4.10 -13.99 -5.42
CA ILE A 85 -3.15 -13.52 -6.44
C ILE A 85 -3.39 -12.05 -6.81
N GLY A 86 -4.65 -11.60 -6.80
CA GLY A 86 -5.03 -10.21 -7.05
C GLY A 86 -4.41 -9.25 -6.05
N ILE A 87 -4.50 -9.56 -4.76
CA ILE A 87 -3.93 -8.73 -3.69
C ILE A 87 -2.39 -8.78 -3.74
N ALA A 88 -1.80 -9.94 -3.97
CA ALA A 88 -0.35 -10.08 -4.12
C ALA A 88 0.20 -9.21 -5.26
N VAL A 89 -0.41 -9.28 -6.44
CA VAL A 89 -0.05 -8.44 -7.59
C VAL A 89 -0.32 -6.96 -7.32
N ALA A 90 -1.41 -6.62 -6.63
CA ALA A 90 -1.71 -5.25 -6.24
C ALA A 90 -0.64 -4.65 -5.31
N LEU A 91 -0.14 -5.41 -4.33
CA LEU A 91 0.96 -4.96 -3.45
C LEU A 91 2.25 -4.65 -4.24
N LEU A 92 2.60 -5.53 -5.18
CA LEU A 92 3.77 -5.37 -6.04
C LEU A 92 3.64 -4.16 -6.98
N THR A 93 2.52 -4.09 -7.71
CA THR A 93 2.27 -3.02 -8.68
C THR A 93 2.14 -1.66 -8.00
N ASN A 94 1.47 -1.57 -6.84
CA ASN A 94 1.40 -0.34 -6.05
C ASN A 94 2.80 0.14 -5.61
N SER A 95 3.69 -0.77 -5.23
CA SER A 95 5.07 -0.41 -4.86
C SER A 95 5.84 0.15 -6.05
N PHE A 96 5.72 -0.45 -7.25
CA PHE A 96 6.30 0.11 -8.47
C PHE A 96 5.71 1.48 -8.84
N LEU A 97 4.38 1.65 -8.75
CA LEU A 97 3.73 2.93 -9.01
C LEU A 97 4.27 4.03 -8.09
N LEU A 98 4.42 3.73 -6.80
CA LEU A 98 4.99 4.66 -5.84
C LEU A 98 6.44 5.02 -6.19
N LEU A 99 7.29 4.07 -6.58
CA LEU A 99 8.67 4.35 -6.98
C LEU A 99 8.75 5.27 -8.20
N LEU A 100 7.96 5.00 -9.23
CA LEU A 100 7.97 5.77 -10.48
C LEU A 100 7.44 7.20 -10.27
N LEU A 101 6.31 7.33 -9.57
CA LEU A 101 5.63 8.62 -9.40
C LEU A 101 6.28 9.52 -8.34
N THR A 102 7.04 8.95 -7.40
CA THR A 102 7.79 9.72 -6.39
C THR A 102 9.22 10.04 -6.79
N SER A 103 9.68 9.56 -7.95
CA SER A 103 11.02 9.87 -8.47
C SER A 103 11.23 11.37 -8.61
N THR A 104 12.35 11.86 -8.07
CA THR A 104 12.79 13.26 -8.21
C THR A 104 13.35 13.55 -9.59
N ASP A 105 13.79 12.51 -10.31
CA ASP A 105 14.26 12.62 -11.68
C ASP A 105 13.06 12.83 -12.61
N GLU A 106 13.02 14.02 -13.20
CA GLU A 106 11.95 14.45 -14.08
C GLU A 106 11.95 13.69 -15.42
N ASP A 107 13.10 13.27 -15.92
CA ASP A 107 13.21 12.48 -17.14
C ASP A 107 12.66 11.07 -16.94
N ILE A 108 13.01 10.43 -15.82
CA ILE A 108 12.46 9.12 -15.45
C ILE A 108 10.94 9.23 -15.30
N ARG A 109 10.46 10.23 -14.55
CA ARG A 109 9.01 10.42 -14.31
C ARG A 109 8.25 10.67 -15.62
N LYS A 110 8.71 11.59 -16.49
CA LYS A 110 8.05 11.92 -17.77
C LYS A 110 8.08 10.77 -18.78
N LYS A 111 9.13 9.95 -18.81
CA LYS A 111 9.24 8.79 -19.71
C LYS A 111 8.48 7.57 -19.21
N SER A 112 8.26 7.47 -17.89
CA SER A 112 7.59 6.33 -17.26
C SER A 112 6.06 6.31 -17.40
N TYR A 113 5.40 7.38 -17.89
CA TYR A 113 3.92 7.42 -17.92
C TYR A 113 3.26 6.28 -18.72
N VAL A 114 3.91 5.81 -19.80
CA VAL A 114 3.43 4.61 -20.52
C VAL A 114 3.48 3.39 -19.61
N LEU A 115 4.61 3.18 -18.93
CA LEU A 115 4.78 2.08 -17.98
C LEU A 115 3.79 2.17 -16.81
N VAL A 116 3.54 3.37 -16.27
CA VAL A 116 2.54 3.61 -15.23
C VAL A 116 1.15 3.20 -15.71
N GLY A 117 0.76 3.55 -16.94
CA GLY A 117 -0.50 3.12 -17.54
C GLY A 117 -0.61 1.61 -17.65
N SER A 118 0.46 0.95 -18.10
CA SER A 118 0.52 -0.51 -18.20
C SER A 118 0.43 -1.19 -16.84
N ILE A 119 1.10 -0.67 -15.81
CA ILE A 119 1.03 -1.21 -14.45
C ILE A 119 -0.38 -1.08 -13.88
N ILE A 120 -1.05 0.07 -14.10
CA ILE A 120 -2.44 0.27 -13.66
C ILE A 120 -3.39 -0.72 -14.36
N ALA A 121 -3.25 -0.91 -15.67
CA ALA A 121 -4.06 -1.87 -16.41
C ALA A 121 -3.83 -3.31 -15.96
N LEU A 122 -2.57 -3.69 -15.71
CA LEU A 122 -2.23 -5.01 -15.16
C LEU A 122 -2.84 -5.19 -13.76
N ASN A 123 -2.72 -4.19 -12.89
CA ASN A 123 -3.32 -4.23 -11.56
C ASN A 123 -4.85 -4.40 -11.64
N PHE A 124 -5.52 -3.71 -12.57
CA PHE A 124 -6.96 -3.88 -12.79
C PHE A 124 -7.34 -5.27 -13.29
N ILE A 125 -6.54 -5.90 -14.17
CA ILE A 125 -6.81 -7.27 -14.65
C ILE A 125 -6.79 -8.28 -13.51
N PHE A 126 -5.81 -8.17 -12.60
CA PHE A 126 -5.67 -9.09 -11.47
C PHE A 126 -6.61 -8.74 -10.31
N LEU A 127 -6.87 -7.46 -10.07
CA LEU A 127 -7.73 -6.98 -9.00
C LEU A 127 -8.56 -5.77 -9.46
N PRO A 128 -9.72 -5.97 -10.11
CA PRO A 128 -10.54 -4.89 -10.69
C PRO A 128 -11.01 -3.84 -9.69
N THR A 129 -11.11 -4.24 -8.42
CA THR A 129 -11.46 -3.38 -7.29
C THR A 129 -10.45 -2.24 -7.06
N THR A 130 -9.25 -2.30 -7.66
CA THR A 130 -8.22 -1.25 -7.61
C THR A 130 -8.43 -0.09 -8.60
N TRP A 131 -9.56 -0.04 -9.32
CA TRP A 131 -9.88 1.04 -10.26
C TRP A 131 -9.70 2.48 -9.72
N PRO A 132 -9.87 2.81 -8.42
CA PRO A 132 -9.61 4.16 -7.92
C PRO A 132 -8.15 4.59 -8.12
N MET A 133 -7.22 3.64 -8.27
CA MET A 133 -5.81 3.92 -8.56
C MET A 133 -5.61 4.63 -9.90
N ALA A 134 -6.45 4.35 -10.91
CA ALA A 134 -6.38 5.07 -12.18
C ALA A 134 -6.69 6.56 -11.99
N PHE A 135 -7.70 6.89 -11.17
CA PHE A 135 -8.03 8.27 -10.84
C PHE A 135 -6.93 8.96 -10.05
N PHE A 136 -6.32 8.26 -9.09
CA PHE A 136 -5.14 8.77 -8.38
C PHE A 136 -4.02 9.16 -9.34
N VAL A 137 -3.69 8.30 -10.31
CA VAL A 137 -2.65 8.60 -11.31
C VAL A 137 -3.03 9.79 -12.19
N ILE A 138 -4.29 9.88 -12.63
CA ILE A 138 -4.77 11.00 -13.46
C ILE A 138 -4.66 12.32 -12.68
N ILE A 139 -5.11 12.36 -11.43
CA ILE A 139 -5.02 13.55 -10.57
C ILE A 139 -3.55 13.93 -10.36
N HIS A 140 -2.69 12.95 -10.07
CA HIS A 140 -1.27 13.17 -9.89
C HIS A 140 -0.62 13.76 -11.15
N LEU A 141 -0.96 13.22 -12.33
CA LEU A 141 -0.44 13.69 -13.61
C LEU A 141 -0.85 15.14 -13.87
N ILE A 142 -2.14 15.47 -13.70
CA ILE A 142 -2.65 16.84 -13.87
C ILE A 142 -1.93 17.81 -12.92
N ALA A 143 -1.69 17.39 -11.67
CA ALA A 143 -1.07 18.24 -10.67
C ALA A 143 0.44 18.47 -10.86
N THR A 144 1.14 17.60 -11.60
CA THR A 144 2.62 17.57 -11.63
C THR A 144 3.23 17.74 -13.00
N SER A 145 2.42 17.63 -14.06
CA SER A 145 2.90 17.65 -15.43
C SER A 145 2.68 19.01 -16.09
N GLU A 146 3.73 19.60 -16.65
CA GLU A 146 3.64 20.78 -17.52
C GLU A 146 2.88 20.50 -18.83
N ARG A 147 3.03 19.29 -19.38
CA ARG A 147 2.41 18.85 -20.65
C ARG A 147 1.32 17.81 -20.39
N ILE A 148 0.26 18.23 -19.71
CA ILE A 148 -0.84 17.35 -19.23
C ILE A 148 -1.37 16.47 -20.36
N GLY A 149 -1.73 17.04 -21.52
CA GLY A 149 -2.31 16.28 -22.63
C GLY A 149 -1.40 15.18 -23.18
N LEU A 150 -0.11 15.48 -23.39
CA LEU A 150 0.86 14.50 -23.89
C LEU A 150 1.08 13.36 -22.89
N ASN A 151 1.20 13.68 -21.61
CA ASN A 151 1.45 12.67 -20.58
C ASN A 151 0.19 11.83 -20.32
N LEU A 152 -1.01 12.43 -20.38
CA LEU A 152 -2.27 11.70 -20.34
C LEU A 152 -2.38 10.73 -21.52
N PHE A 153 -2.01 11.16 -22.73
CA PHE A 153 -1.95 10.28 -23.90
C PHE A 153 -0.97 9.11 -23.68
N ARG A 154 0.23 9.37 -23.16
CA ARG A 154 1.21 8.32 -22.82
C ARG A 154 0.66 7.32 -21.81
N PHE A 155 -0.02 7.80 -20.77
CA PHE A 155 -0.68 6.96 -19.77
C PHE A 155 -1.76 6.06 -20.40
N LEU A 156 -2.66 6.65 -21.22
CA LEU A 156 -3.69 5.90 -21.93
C LEU A 156 -3.10 4.90 -22.93
N LEU A 157 -2.01 5.24 -23.61
CA LEU A 157 -1.28 4.32 -24.48
C LEU A 157 -0.80 3.09 -23.71
N GLY A 158 -0.27 3.28 -22.50
CA GLY A 158 0.13 2.19 -21.61
C GLY A 158 -1.01 1.23 -21.27
N ILE A 159 -2.20 1.78 -20.99
CA ILE A 159 -3.42 1.00 -20.74
C ILE A 159 -3.82 0.21 -22.00
N MET A 160 -3.85 0.88 -23.15
CA MET A 160 -4.23 0.27 -24.43
C MET A 160 -3.32 -0.90 -24.82
N LEU A 161 -2.01 -0.80 -24.58
CA LEU A 161 -1.07 -1.89 -24.88
C LEU A 161 -1.39 -3.16 -24.08
N ILE A 162 -1.70 -3.02 -22.80
CA ILE A 162 -2.07 -4.16 -21.95
C ILE A 162 -3.45 -4.70 -22.33
N ALA A 163 -4.41 -3.82 -22.60
CA ALA A 163 -5.74 -4.24 -23.07
C ALA A 163 -5.65 -5.04 -24.37
N PHE A 164 -4.90 -4.57 -25.38
CA PHE A 164 -4.71 -5.30 -26.63
C PHE A 164 -3.96 -6.62 -26.43
N SER A 165 -2.95 -6.66 -25.56
CA SER A 165 -2.27 -7.91 -25.21
C SER A 165 -3.24 -8.91 -24.59
N TYR A 166 -4.06 -8.48 -23.62
CA TYR A 166 -5.10 -9.31 -23.00
C TYR A 166 -6.10 -9.85 -24.02
N PHE A 167 -6.66 -8.99 -24.88
CA PHE A 167 -7.62 -9.41 -25.91
C PHE A 167 -6.99 -10.34 -26.95
N SER A 168 -5.71 -10.15 -27.28
CA SER A 168 -4.99 -11.04 -28.19
C SER A 168 -4.88 -12.44 -27.59
N VAL A 169 -4.47 -12.54 -26.32
CA VAL A 169 -4.40 -13.82 -25.60
C VAL A 169 -5.78 -14.48 -25.53
N MET A 170 -6.83 -13.74 -25.14
CA MET A 170 -8.19 -14.26 -25.07
C MET A 170 -8.70 -14.77 -26.43
N PHE A 171 -8.38 -14.06 -27.51
CA PHE A 171 -8.68 -14.50 -28.87
C PHE A 171 -7.98 -15.81 -29.23
N PHE A 172 -6.68 -15.95 -28.92
CA PHE A 172 -5.92 -17.19 -29.17
C PHE A 172 -6.47 -18.39 -28.40
N PHE A 173 -6.98 -18.18 -27.18
CA PHE A 173 -7.63 -19.23 -26.39
C PHE A 173 -9.12 -19.44 -26.74
N ASN A 174 -9.65 -18.74 -27.76
CA ASN A 174 -11.03 -18.86 -28.22
C ASN A 174 -12.06 -18.58 -27.10
N PHE A 175 -11.74 -17.69 -26.17
CA PHE A 175 -12.72 -17.18 -25.20
C PHE A 175 -13.73 -16.28 -25.92
N ARG A 176 -15.02 -16.62 -25.82
CA ARG A 176 -16.12 -15.92 -26.53
C ARG A 176 -17.09 -15.19 -25.62
N SER A 177 -16.93 -15.31 -24.30
CA SER A 177 -17.77 -14.68 -23.30
C SER A 177 -16.95 -13.78 -22.39
N TRP A 178 -17.58 -12.70 -21.95
CA TRP A 178 -17.03 -11.81 -20.94
C TRP A 178 -17.65 -12.15 -19.59
N ASN A 179 -16.84 -12.35 -18.56
CA ASN A 179 -17.38 -12.45 -17.21
C ASN A 179 -17.64 -11.05 -16.65
N LEU A 180 -18.92 -10.72 -16.48
CA LEU A 180 -19.36 -9.43 -15.92
C LEU A 180 -18.93 -9.22 -14.46
N ASP A 181 -18.55 -10.29 -13.73
CA ASP A 181 -18.03 -10.19 -12.37
C ASP A 181 -16.71 -9.41 -12.29
N TYR A 182 -15.97 -9.31 -13.40
CA TYR A 182 -14.76 -8.48 -13.49
C TYR A 182 -15.08 -6.97 -13.58
N PHE A 183 -16.35 -6.58 -13.74
CA PHE A 183 -16.73 -5.18 -13.63
C PHE A 183 -17.01 -4.83 -12.16
N PRO A 184 -16.18 -3.95 -11.55
CA PRO A 184 -16.26 -3.71 -10.11
C PRO A 184 -17.51 -2.92 -9.69
N PHE A 185 -18.33 -2.42 -10.62
CA PHE A 185 -19.50 -1.60 -10.29
C PHE A 185 -20.72 -2.40 -9.83
N GLY A 186 -20.84 -3.68 -10.21
CA GLY A 186 -21.93 -4.56 -9.75
C GLY A 186 -21.67 -5.24 -8.41
N ALA A 187 -20.40 -5.30 -7.98
CA ALA A 187 -19.95 -6.02 -6.78
C ALA A 187 -19.79 -5.14 -5.54
N MET A 188 -20.18 -3.86 -5.60
CA MET A 188 -20.05 -2.93 -4.47
C MET A 188 -20.94 -3.38 -3.31
N LYS A 189 -20.32 -3.82 -2.22
CA LYS A 189 -21.02 -4.23 -0.99
C LYS A 189 -20.35 -3.56 0.20
N ILE A 190 -21.01 -2.54 0.72
CA ILE A 190 -20.56 -1.88 1.94
C ILE A 190 -20.65 -2.89 3.09
N VAL A 191 -19.59 -2.96 3.88
CA VAL A 191 -19.53 -3.81 5.07
C VAL A 191 -20.64 -3.40 6.05
N THR A 192 -21.43 -4.36 6.50
CA THR A 192 -22.54 -4.13 7.43
C THR A 192 -22.15 -4.43 8.88
N ASP A 193 -21.14 -5.27 9.08
CA ASP A 193 -20.63 -5.66 10.39
C ASP A 193 -19.13 -5.34 10.49
N TYR A 194 -18.78 -4.48 11.44
CA TYR A 194 -17.42 -3.98 11.66
C TYR A 194 -16.80 -4.51 12.96
N THR A 195 -17.45 -5.46 13.65
CA THR A 195 -17.01 -6.01 14.95
C THR A 195 -15.56 -6.47 14.93
N GLU A 196 -15.17 -7.23 13.91
CA GLU A 196 -13.81 -7.75 13.75
C GLU A 196 -12.76 -6.62 13.53
N LEU A 197 -13.18 -5.43 13.09
CA LEU A 197 -12.31 -4.26 12.93
C LEU A 197 -12.19 -3.40 14.19
N PHE A 198 -12.96 -3.66 15.25
CA PHE A 198 -12.91 -2.87 16.49
C PHE A 198 -11.52 -2.74 17.11
N PRO A 199 -10.67 -3.79 17.12
CA PRO A 199 -9.29 -3.66 17.59
C PRO A 199 -8.47 -2.59 16.84
N LEU A 200 -8.84 -2.24 15.60
CA LEU A 200 -8.14 -1.25 14.77
C LEU A 200 -8.66 0.19 14.95
N ILE A 201 -9.72 0.41 15.74
CA ILE A 201 -10.28 1.75 16.02
C ILE A 201 -9.21 2.74 16.52
N PRO A 202 -8.30 2.37 17.47
CA PRO A 202 -7.26 3.30 17.91
C PRO A 202 -6.35 3.77 16.76
N ILE A 203 -6.03 2.89 15.82
CA ILE A 203 -5.21 3.22 14.65
C ILE A 203 -5.98 4.18 13.73
N ALA A 204 -7.27 3.92 13.49
CA ALA A 204 -8.12 4.80 12.69
C ALA A 204 -8.19 6.21 13.28
N LEU A 205 -8.40 6.33 14.60
CA LEU A 205 -8.42 7.62 15.30
C LEU A 205 -7.06 8.35 15.21
N LEU A 206 -5.96 7.63 15.37
CA LEU A 206 -4.62 8.21 15.21
C LEU A 206 -4.34 8.65 13.77
N LEU A 207 -4.83 7.91 12.76
CA LEU A 207 -4.74 8.33 11.36
C LEU A 207 -5.52 9.62 11.09
N ILE A 208 -6.77 9.71 11.59
CA ILE A 208 -7.58 10.93 11.49
C ILE A 208 -6.85 12.10 12.15
N TYR A 209 -6.33 11.90 13.36
CA TYR A 209 -5.54 12.90 14.07
C TYR A 209 -4.28 13.31 13.29
N ALA A 210 -3.56 12.37 12.68
CA ALA A 210 -2.38 12.64 11.88
C ALA A 210 -2.69 13.48 10.63
N VAL A 211 -3.83 13.22 9.97
CA VAL A 211 -4.31 14.03 8.84
C VAL A 211 -4.68 15.44 9.32
N TYR A 212 -5.41 15.55 10.42
CA TYR A 212 -5.76 16.84 11.02
C TYR A 212 -4.51 17.67 11.40
N ASP A 213 -3.56 17.09 12.13
CA ASP A 213 -2.30 17.74 12.49
C ASP A 213 -1.52 18.15 11.24
N HIS A 214 -1.59 17.33 10.18
CA HIS A 214 -0.92 17.66 8.95
C HIS A 214 -1.37 19.01 8.38
N PHE A 215 -2.70 19.20 8.24
CA PHE A 215 -3.29 20.41 7.70
C PHE A 215 -3.20 21.59 8.65
N ARG A 216 -3.33 21.37 9.97
CA ARG A 216 -3.14 22.42 10.97
C ARG A 216 -1.75 23.05 10.91
N ASN A 217 -0.72 22.24 10.64
CA ASN A 217 0.65 22.70 10.51
C ASN A 217 1.13 22.79 9.04
N TYR A 218 0.21 22.93 8.08
CA TYR A 218 0.52 22.89 6.65
C TYR A 218 1.53 23.97 6.24
N ASN A 219 1.27 25.23 6.62
CA ASN A 219 2.09 26.39 6.22
C ASN A 219 3.49 26.41 6.84
N LYS A 220 3.72 25.61 7.89
CA LYS A 220 5.03 25.50 8.56
C LYS A 220 5.99 24.51 7.87
N LYS A 221 5.51 23.79 6.85
CA LYS A 221 6.25 22.69 6.20
C LYS A 221 6.87 23.15 4.89
N SER A 222 8.03 22.57 4.55
CA SER A 222 8.67 22.81 3.26
C SER A 222 7.75 22.39 2.11
N PRO A 223 7.80 23.07 0.93
CA PRO A 223 7.00 22.71 -0.24
C PRO A 223 7.13 21.24 -0.64
N VAL A 224 8.35 20.69 -0.62
CA VAL A 224 8.63 19.28 -0.93
C VAL A 224 7.93 18.33 0.05
N SER A 225 7.97 18.64 1.35
CA SER A 225 7.33 17.81 2.38
C SER A 225 5.81 17.86 2.32
N ARG A 226 5.23 18.99 1.92
CA ARG A 226 3.80 19.14 1.65
C ARG A 226 3.39 18.28 0.47
N TYR A 227 4.05 18.47 -0.67
CA TYR A 227 3.77 17.74 -1.91
C TYR A 227 3.82 16.22 -1.73
N LYS A 228 4.91 15.69 -1.17
CA LYS A 228 5.08 14.25 -0.97
C LYS A 228 4.04 13.65 0.00
N TYR A 229 3.63 14.41 1.01
CA TYR A 229 2.61 13.94 1.94
C TYR A 229 1.21 13.99 1.31
N THR A 230 0.88 15.06 0.58
CA THR A 230 -0.37 15.15 -0.18
C THR A 230 -0.46 14.02 -1.20
N PHE A 231 0.61 13.73 -1.93
CA PHE A 231 0.70 12.58 -2.83
C PHE A 231 0.32 11.27 -2.12
N LEU A 232 0.91 11.04 -0.94
CA LEU A 232 0.65 9.84 -0.15
C LEU A 232 -0.79 9.81 0.40
N LEU A 233 -1.37 10.95 0.77
CA LEU A 233 -2.77 11.04 1.19
C LEU A 233 -3.73 10.69 0.04
N VAL A 234 -3.51 11.21 -1.17
CA VAL A 234 -4.37 10.89 -2.32
C VAL A 234 -4.21 9.41 -2.71
N PHE A 235 -2.98 8.87 -2.64
CA PHE A 235 -2.74 7.43 -2.80
C PHE A 235 -3.53 6.62 -1.76
N SER A 236 -3.43 6.99 -0.48
CA SER A 236 -4.13 6.32 0.61
C SER A 236 -5.65 6.41 0.45
N LEU A 237 -6.16 7.54 -0.05
CA LEU A 237 -7.58 7.73 -0.31
C LEU A 237 -8.07 6.79 -1.41
N ALA A 238 -7.31 6.63 -2.50
CA ALA A 238 -7.65 5.69 -3.55
C ALA A 238 -7.73 4.24 -3.02
N GLN A 239 -6.76 3.82 -2.20
CA GLN A 239 -6.81 2.50 -1.56
C GLN A 239 -7.99 2.37 -0.60
N LEU A 240 -8.29 3.41 0.17
CA LEU A 240 -9.40 3.42 1.12
C LEU A 240 -10.76 3.30 0.40
N ILE A 241 -10.94 3.95 -0.75
CA ILE A 241 -12.13 3.78 -1.59
C ILE A 241 -12.28 2.31 -1.99
N SER A 242 -11.21 1.66 -2.45
CA SER A 242 -11.24 0.23 -2.79
C SER A 242 -11.64 -0.63 -1.58
N ILE A 243 -11.08 -0.35 -0.41
CA ILE A 243 -11.37 -1.10 0.82
C ILE A 243 -12.82 -0.93 1.26
N VAL A 244 -13.31 0.31 1.33
CA VAL A 244 -14.68 0.60 1.78
C VAL A 244 -15.72 -0.04 0.87
N LEU A 245 -15.47 -0.05 -0.44
CA LEU A 245 -16.42 -0.57 -1.43
C LEU A 245 -16.36 -2.10 -1.59
N TYR A 246 -15.21 -2.73 -1.34
CA TYR A 246 -14.95 -4.12 -1.77
C TYR A 246 -14.37 -5.08 -0.72
N MET A 247 -13.86 -4.61 0.42
CA MET A 247 -13.20 -5.48 1.40
C MET A 247 -14.13 -6.57 1.92
N ASN A 248 -15.39 -6.25 2.24
CA ASN A 248 -16.33 -7.18 2.88
C ASN A 248 -15.67 -7.91 4.08
N LYS A 249 -15.58 -9.25 4.03
CA LYS A 249 -14.89 -10.08 5.04
C LYS A 249 -13.44 -10.46 4.68
N SER A 250 -12.94 -9.99 3.53
CA SER A 250 -11.58 -10.24 3.07
C SER A 250 -10.63 -9.18 3.63
N TYR A 251 -10.26 -9.31 4.91
CA TYR A 251 -9.41 -8.32 5.60
C TYR A 251 -8.00 -8.14 5.01
N GLU A 252 -7.57 -9.05 4.14
CA GLU A 252 -6.34 -8.94 3.34
C GLU A 252 -6.24 -7.61 2.58
N TYR A 253 -7.38 -7.03 2.18
CA TYR A 253 -7.44 -5.72 1.55
C TYR A 253 -6.80 -4.59 2.39
N LEU A 254 -6.79 -4.74 3.72
CA LEU A 254 -6.15 -3.78 4.62
C LEU A 254 -4.62 -3.68 4.39
N LEU A 255 -3.99 -4.71 3.83
CA LEU A 255 -2.57 -4.67 3.46
C LEU A 255 -2.24 -3.54 2.48
N LEU A 256 -3.19 -3.14 1.63
CA LEU A 256 -3.03 -2.02 0.70
C LEU A 256 -2.81 -0.68 1.43
N LEU A 257 -3.26 -0.55 2.68
CA LEU A 257 -3.05 0.60 3.54
C LEU A 257 -1.82 0.50 4.45
N ALA A 258 -1.17 -0.67 4.54
CA ALA A 258 -0.04 -0.87 5.45
C ALA A 258 1.09 0.13 5.18
N PHE A 259 1.46 0.32 3.91
CA PHE A 259 2.51 1.25 3.51
C PHE A 259 2.18 2.73 3.83
N PRO A 260 1.08 3.32 3.33
CA PRO A 260 0.77 4.72 3.61
C PRO A 260 0.53 4.98 5.11
N SER A 261 -0.16 4.07 5.81
CA SER A 261 -0.43 4.21 7.24
C SER A 261 0.85 4.25 8.07
N SER A 262 1.83 3.41 7.73
CA SER A 262 3.13 3.38 8.42
C SER A 262 3.88 4.70 8.29
N ILE A 263 3.82 5.35 7.12
CA ILE A 263 4.44 6.67 6.92
C ILE A 263 3.68 7.75 7.69
N ILE A 264 2.35 7.79 7.57
CA ILE A 264 1.50 8.79 8.21
C ILE A 264 1.67 8.75 9.74
N LEU A 265 1.54 7.56 10.33
CA LEU A 265 1.66 7.37 11.77
C LEU A 265 3.07 7.60 12.27
N SER A 266 4.10 7.12 11.55
CA SER A 266 5.49 7.41 11.94
C SER A 266 5.76 8.91 11.99
N ARG A 267 5.22 9.66 11.03
CA ARG A 267 5.40 11.11 10.98
C ARG A 267 4.67 11.78 12.14
N MET A 268 3.43 11.39 12.41
CA MET A 268 2.65 11.88 13.56
C MET A 268 3.40 11.64 14.86
N LEU A 269 3.82 10.40 15.12
CA LEU A 269 4.54 10.01 16.35
C LEU A 269 5.79 10.87 16.56
N ARG A 270 6.57 11.10 15.50
CA ARG A 270 7.78 11.93 15.60
C ARG A 270 7.48 13.38 16.00
N PHE A 271 6.40 13.95 15.48
CA PHE A 271 6.05 15.36 15.72
C PHE A 271 5.16 15.58 16.95
N MET A 272 4.80 14.53 17.69
CA MET A 272 4.10 14.71 18.96
C MET A 272 4.98 15.43 19.98
N PRO A 273 4.41 16.35 20.78
CA PRO A 273 5.18 17.28 21.60
C PRO A 273 5.84 16.64 22.83
N LYS A 274 5.27 15.56 23.37
CA LYS A 274 5.74 14.93 24.61
C LYS A 274 6.14 13.48 24.35
N TYR A 275 7.28 13.07 24.89
CA TYR A 275 7.83 11.72 24.71
C TYR A 275 6.86 10.61 25.14
N TRP A 276 6.19 10.78 26.29
CA TRP A 276 5.22 9.79 26.78
C TRP A 276 4.04 9.61 25.81
N MET A 277 3.61 10.66 25.10
CA MET A 277 2.55 10.55 24.10
C MET A 277 3.00 9.72 22.89
N GLN A 278 4.28 9.85 22.50
CA GLN A 278 4.87 9.06 21.42
C GLN A 278 4.88 7.57 21.78
N GLU A 279 5.34 7.25 22.99
CA GLU A 279 5.43 5.86 23.47
C GLU A 279 4.04 5.25 23.64
N ILE A 280 3.08 5.94 24.30
CA ILE A 280 1.71 5.43 24.45
C ILE A 280 1.05 5.20 23.10
N SER A 281 1.18 6.14 22.17
CA SER A 281 0.57 6.01 20.84
C SER A 281 1.19 4.87 20.04
N LEU A 282 2.50 4.65 20.16
CA LEU A 282 3.19 3.54 19.52
C LEU A 282 2.73 2.19 20.09
N TRP A 283 2.63 2.07 21.42
CA TRP A 283 2.09 0.87 22.06
C TRP A 283 0.62 0.63 21.73
N ALA A 284 -0.19 1.69 21.66
CA ALA A 284 -1.58 1.58 21.22
C ALA A 284 -1.69 0.98 19.81
N ILE A 285 -0.83 1.41 18.86
CA ILE A 285 -0.77 0.83 17.51
C ILE A 285 -0.39 -0.65 17.57
N ILE A 286 0.68 -1.00 18.29
CA ILE A 286 1.16 -2.39 18.38
C ILE A 286 0.11 -3.29 18.99
N ILE A 287 -0.48 -2.91 20.14
CA ILE A 287 -1.49 -3.69 20.83
C ILE A 287 -2.73 -3.87 19.95
N SER A 288 -3.16 -2.82 19.25
CA SER A 288 -4.29 -2.88 18.31
C SER A 288 -4.04 -3.92 17.20
N LEU A 289 -2.85 -3.89 16.59
CA LEU A 289 -2.46 -4.83 15.54
C LEU A 289 -2.34 -6.27 16.05
N VAL A 290 -1.71 -6.48 17.20
CA VAL A 290 -1.57 -7.81 17.80
C VAL A 290 -2.93 -8.38 18.21
N THR A 291 -3.79 -7.54 18.80
CA THR A 291 -5.16 -7.93 19.19
C THR A 291 -5.99 -8.28 17.97
N PHE A 292 -5.88 -7.52 16.87
CA PHE A 292 -6.55 -7.85 15.60
C PHE A 292 -6.09 -9.23 15.06
N LYS A 293 -4.78 -9.49 15.05
CA LYS A 293 -4.23 -10.78 14.59
C LYS A 293 -4.69 -11.94 15.49
N ALA A 294 -4.63 -11.75 16.80
CA ALA A 294 -5.08 -12.75 17.77
C ALA A 294 -6.59 -13.00 17.65
N GLY A 295 -7.39 -11.95 17.49
CA GLY A 295 -8.84 -12.04 17.29
C GLY A 295 -9.21 -12.89 16.09
N ASN A 296 -8.55 -12.66 14.95
CA ASN A 296 -8.75 -13.46 13.74
C ASN A 296 -8.24 -14.92 13.89
N TYR A 297 -7.09 -15.12 14.54
CA TYR A 297 -6.51 -16.46 14.71
C TYR A 297 -7.33 -17.33 15.67
N PHE A 298 -7.83 -16.75 16.76
CA PHE A 298 -8.60 -17.45 17.79
C PHE A 298 -10.13 -17.33 17.62
N GLN A 299 -10.60 -16.65 16.58
CA GLN A 299 -12.03 -16.42 16.30
C GLN A 299 -12.78 -15.82 17.51
N LEU A 300 -12.20 -14.76 18.10
CA LEU A 300 -12.71 -14.16 19.34
C LEU A 300 -13.87 -13.18 19.13
N PHE A 301 -14.13 -12.78 17.89
CA PHE A 301 -15.15 -11.80 17.49
C PHE A 301 -15.96 -12.34 16.32
#